data_AF-A0A554LKI9-F1
#
_entry.id   AF-A0A554LKI9-F1
#
_cell.length_a   1.000
_cell.length_b   1.000
_cell.length_c   1.000
_cell.angle_alpha   90.00
_cell.angle_beta   90.00
_cell.angle_gamma   90.00
#
_symmetry.space_group_name_H-M   'P 1'
#
loop_
_entity.id
_entity.type
_entity.pdbx_description
1 polymer ?
#
loop_
_entity_poly.entity_id
_entity_poly.type
_entity_poly.pdbx_seq_one_letter_code
_entity_poly.pdbx_strand_id
1 'polypeptide(L)'
;MSNKKQYKLTISKSLKHISGQVADLSGFVVASATSKGKQKNGAKLSIAYEIGKDLAQKIQDKKITNIFFDRKKQKYHGRIKNFIQALRDTKIKI
;
A
#
# COMPACT_ATOMS: atom_id res chain seq x y z
N MET A 1 -1.40 -11.32 26.54
CA MET A 1 -0.34 -11.32 25.51
C MET A 1 -0.99 -11.28 24.13
N SER A 2 -1.09 -10.12 23.48
CA SER A 2 -1.66 -10.01 22.13
C SER A 2 -0.51 -10.03 21.12
N ASN A 3 -0.19 -11.21 20.57
CA ASN A 3 0.71 -11.38 19.42
C ASN A 3 0.03 -10.84 18.15
N LYS A 4 -0.26 -9.53 18.10
CA LYS A 4 -0.62 -8.88 16.83
C LYS A 4 0.68 -8.75 16.04
N LYS A 5 0.92 -9.68 15.11
CA LYS A 5 1.85 -9.46 13.98
C LYS A 5 1.36 -8.22 13.24
N GLN A 6 1.82 -7.05 13.66
CA GLN A 6 1.44 -5.77 13.09
C GLN A 6 2.29 -5.54 11.85
N TYR A 7 1.72 -5.84 10.69
CA TYR A 7 2.33 -5.50 9.42
C TYR A 7 2.20 -4.00 9.16
N LYS A 8 3.31 -3.33 8.88
CA LYS A 8 3.39 -1.90 8.65
C LYS A 8 3.29 -1.58 7.16
N LEU A 9 2.26 -0.84 6.77
CA LEU A 9 2.14 -0.27 5.43
C LEU A 9 2.78 1.12 5.40
N THR A 10 3.81 1.28 4.57
CA THR A 10 4.42 2.58 4.25
C THR A 10 4.11 2.95 2.81
N ILE A 11 3.60 4.16 2.59
CA ILE A 11 3.35 4.69 1.24
C ILE A 11 4.32 5.84 0.96
N SER A 12 5.03 5.75 -0.16
CA SER A 12 5.87 6.83 -0.66
C SER A 12 5.27 7.41 -1.93
N LYS A 13 5.14 8.73 -1.96
CA LYS A 13 4.60 9.50 -3.08
C LYS A 13 5.64 10.51 -3.51
N SER A 14 6.08 10.41 -4.77
CA SER A 14 6.88 11.42 -5.46
C SER A 14 6.06 12.16 -6.51
N LEU A 15 6.70 13.14 -7.19
CA LEU A 15 6.07 13.92 -8.26
C LEU A 15 5.56 13.03 -9.40
N LYS A 16 6.37 12.02 -9.77
CA LYS A 16 6.09 11.11 -10.89
C LYS A 16 5.48 9.79 -10.43
N HIS A 17 5.94 9.22 -9.31
CA HIS A 17 5.60 7.86 -8.91
C HIS A 17 4.92 7.79 -7.54
N ILE A 18 4.27 6.66 -7.30
CA ILE A 18 3.75 6.22 -6.01
C ILE A 18 4.11 4.75 -5.81
N SER A 19 4.45 4.40 -4.58
CA SER A 19 4.80 3.03 -4.17
C SER A 19 4.28 2.74 -2.77
N GLY A 20 3.92 1.49 -2.52
CA GLY A 20 3.55 0.97 -1.21
C GLY A 20 4.42 -0.22 -0.84
N GLN A 21 4.78 -0.32 0.43
CA GLN A 21 5.53 -1.44 0.99
C GLN A 21 4.87 -1.87 2.29
N VAL A 22 4.71 -3.18 2.47
CA VAL A 22 4.29 -3.80 3.71
C VAL A 22 5.49 -4.51 4.30
N ALA A 23 5.86 -4.16 5.52
CA ALA A 23 6.94 -4.78 6.28
C ALA A 23 6.40 -5.44 7.55
N ASP A 24 7.09 -6.46 8.05
CA ASP A 24 6.84 -7.01 9.37
C ASP A 24 7.50 -6.16 10.48
N LEU A 25 7.40 -6.62 11.73
CA LEU A 25 8.01 -5.96 12.89
C LEU A 25 9.55 -6.06 12.90
N SER A 26 10.10 -7.07 12.23
CA SER A 26 11.54 -7.29 12.05
C SER A 26 12.14 -6.39 10.97
N GLY A 27 11.30 -5.68 10.20
CA GLY A 27 11.70 -4.77 9.14
C GLY A 27 11.81 -5.43 7.76
N PHE A 28 11.48 -6.71 7.63
CA PHE A 28 11.49 -7.41 6.34
C PHE A 28 10.27 -7.03 5.52
N VAL A 29 10.50 -6.67 4.26
CA VAL A 29 9.43 -6.31 3.32
C VAL A 29 8.76 -7.58 2.83
N VAL A 30 7.51 -7.77 3.26
CA VAL A 30 6.70 -8.92 2.85
C VAL A 30 5.96 -8.65 1.55
N ALA A 31 5.51 -7.43 1.27
CA ALA A 31 4.85 -7.13 -0.01
C ALA A 31 5.22 -5.73 -0.48
N SER A 32 5.39 -5.56 -1.80
CA SER A 32 5.70 -4.26 -2.37
C SER A 32 5.06 -4.07 -3.73
N ALA A 33 4.70 -2.82 -4.02
CA ALA A 33 4.16 -2.41 -5.31
C ALA A 33 4.64 -0.99 -5.62
N THR A 34 5.01 -0.78 -6.88
CA THR A 34 5.50 0.52 -7.35
C THR A 34 4.97 0.80 -8.75
N SER A 35 4.75 2.09 -9.03
CA SER A 35 4.49 2.57 -10.39
C SER A 35 5.78 2.80 -11.19
N LYS A 36 6.96 2.79 -10.55
CA LYS A 36 8.23 2.93 -11.25
C LYS A 36 8.48 1.67 -12.09
N GLY A 37 8.75 1.83 -13.38
CA GLY A 37 8.96 0.70 -14.31
C GLY A 37 7.68 0.04 -14.82
N LYS A 38 6.50 0.47 -14.35
CA LYS A 38 5.22 0.10 -14.98
C LYS A 38 4.83 1.23 -15.93
N GLN A 39 4.71 0.95 -17.24
CA GLN A 39 4.11 1.90 -18.18
C GLN A 39 2.62 2.01 -17.88
N LYS A 40 2.28 2.94 -16.99
CA LYS A 40 0.89 3.28 -16.67
C LYS A 40 0.63 4.70 -17.15
N ASN A 41 -0.06 4.80 -18.27
CA ASN A 41 -0.48 6.07 -18.85
C ASN A 41 -1.84 6.46 -18.26
N GLY A 42 -1.98 7.69 -17.78
CA GLY A 42 -3.25 8.19 -17.24
C GLY A 42 -3.12 9.06 -16.00
N ALA A 43 -4.26 9.39 -15.39
CA ALA A 43 -4.32 10.27 -14.23
C ALA A 43 -3.58 9.66 -13.02
N LYS A 44 -2.80 10.48 -12.31
CA LYS A 44 -2.03 10.08 -11.13
C LYS A 44 -2.88 9.46 -10.02
N LEU A 45 -4.17 9.77 -9.98
CA LEU A 45 -5.16 9.19 -9.07
C LEU A 45 -5.51 7.75 -9.46
N SER A 46 -5.80 7.49 -10.73
CA SER A 46 -6.09 6.15 -11.26
C SER A 46 -4.89 5.22 -11.07
N ILE A 47 -3.69 5.70 -11.40
CA ILE A 47 -2.44 4.96 -11.18
C ILE A 47 -2.29 4.57 -9.70
N ALA A 48 -2.60 5.48 -8.76
CA ALA A 48 -2.50 5.18 -7.33
C ALA A 48 -3.46 4.07 -6.90
N TYR A 49 -4.69 4.06 -7.42
CA TYR A 49 -5.68 3.03 -7.16
C TYR A 49 -5.22 1.67 -7.69
N GLU A 50 -4.73 1.62 -8.93
CA GLU A 50 -4.27 0.36 -9.52
C GLU A 50 -3.01 -0.21 -8.83
N ILE A 51 -2.07 0.63 -8.39
CA ILE A 51 -0.92 0.14 -7.61
C ILE A 51 -1.38 -0.35 -6.22
N GLY A 52 -2.40 0.29 -5.63
CA GLY A 52 -3.03 -0.21 -4.41
C GLY A 52 -3.64 -1.59 -4.59
N LYS A 53 -4.33 -1.85 -5.72
CA LYS A 53 -4.84 -3.18 -6.08
C LYS A 53 -3.73 -4.22 -6.29
N ASP A 54 -2.66 -3.86 -6.98
CA ASP A 54 -1.49 -4.74 -7.16
C ASP A 54 -0.84 -5.11 -5.82
N LEU A 55 -0.78 -4.17 -4.88
CA LEU A 55 -0.30 -4.46 -3.53
C LEU A 55 -1.29 -5.37 -2.78
N ALA A 56 -2.60 -5.11 -2.90
CA ALA A 56 -3.62 -5.91 -2.25
C ALA A 56 -3.53 -7.39 -2.61
N GLN A 57 -3.40 -7.70 -3.90
CA GLN A 57 -3.28 -9.08 -4.39
C GLN A 57 -2.09 -9.78 -3.73
N LYS A 58 -0.91 -9.13 -3.74
CA LYS A 58 0.30 -9.67 -3.08
C LYS A 58 0.14 -9.87 -1.57
N ILE A 59 -0.63 -9.01 -0.90
CA ILE A 59 -0.93 -9.13 0.54
C ILE A 59 -1.85 -10.35 0.78
N GLN A 60 -2.86 -10.52 -0.07
CA GLN A 60 -3.79 -11.65 0.00
C GLN A 60 -3.12 -12.99 -0.29
N ASP A 61 -2.21 -13.04 -1.26
CA ASP A 61 -1.41 -14.24 -1.56
C ASP A 61 -0.59 -14.69 -0.33
N LYS A 62 -0.16 -13.72 0.48
CA LYS A 62 0.55 -13.95 1.76
C LYS A 62 -0.39 -14.17 2.95
N LYS A 63 -1.71 -14.23 2.72
CA LYS A 63 -2.76 -14.42 3.74
C LYS A 63 -2.72 -13.39 4.86
N ILE A 64 -2.28 -12.17 4.56
CA ILE A 64 -2.22 -11.06 5.52
C ILE A 64 -3.54 -10.28 5.44
N THR A 65 -4.21 -10.11 6.57
CA THR A 65 -5.53 -9.44 6.63
C THR A 65 -5.52 -8.13 7.40
N ASN A 66 -4.61 -8.00 8.37
CA ASN A 66 -4.49 -6.84 9.23
C ASN A 66 -3.14 -6.16 9.01
N ILE A 67 -3.18 -4.91 8.56
CA ILE A 67 -2.00 -4.06 8.43
C ILE A 67 -2.32 -2.70 9.06
N PHE A 68 -1.30 -1.95 9.51
CA PHE A 68 -1.49 -0.58 9.97
C PHE A 68 -0.82 0.39 9.01
N PHE A 69 -1.48 1.50 8.70
CA PHE A 69 -0.94 2.51 7.82
C PHE A 69 -0.07 3.53 8.57
N ASP A 70 1.24 3.55 8.26
CA ASP A 70 2.17 4.56 8.72
C ASP A 70 2.11 5.81 7.83
N ARG A 71 1.50 6.87 8.37
CA ARG A 71 1.29 8.15 7.68
C ARG A 71 2.57 8.95 7.47
N LYS A 72 3.61 8.79 8.31
CA LYS A 72 4.80 9.64 8.33
C LYS A 72 4.48 11.12 8.02
N LYS A 73 5.12 11.70 6.98
CA LYS A 73 4.93 13.09 6.51
C LYS A 73 3.81 13.25 5.47
N GLN A 74 3.06 12.19 5.16
CA GLN A 74 2.11 12.17 4.05
C GLN A 74 0.68 12.47 4.55
N LYS A 75 0.06 13.52 3.99
CA LYS A 75 -1.35 13.83 4.27
C LYS A 75 -2.25 12.75 3.67
N TYR A 76 -3.24 12.29 4.43
CA TYR A 76 -4.26 11.36 3.93
C TYR A 76 -5.23 12.08 2.98
N HIS A 77 -4.79 12.27 1.74
CA HIS A 77 -5.54 12.98 0.71
C HIS A 77 -5.13 12.51 -0.70
N GLY A 78 -5.96 12.85 -1.70
CA GLY A 78 -5.69 12.61 -3.11
C GLY A 78 -5.21 11.18 -3.40
N ARG A 79 -3.99 11.08 -3.96
CA ARG A 79 -3.37 9.80 -4.37
C ARG A 79 -3.24 8.80 -3.22
N ILE A 80 -2.94 9.25 -2.01
CA ILE A 80 -2.75 8.35 -0.85
C ILE A 80 -4.08 7.81 -0.37
N LYS A 81 -5.11 8.67 -0.30
CA LYS A 81 -6.48 8.25 0.00
C LYS A 81 -6.94 7.20 -1.02
N ASN A 82 -6.70 7.45 -2.31
CA ASN A 82 -7.11 6.51 -3.36
C ASN A 82 -6.36 5.17 -3.31
N PHE A 83 -5.07 5.19 -2.97
CA PHE A 83 -4.27 3.98 -2.76
C PHE A 83 -4.82 3.13 -1.61
N ILE A 84 -5.17 3.75 -0.49
CA ILE A 84 -5.74 3.05 0.68
C ILE A 84 -7.15 2.56 0.39
N GLN A 85 -7.93 3.32 -0.36
CA GLN A 85 -9.25 2.88 -0.79
C GLN A 85 -9.17 1.56 -1.58
N ALA A 86 -8.23 1.46 -2.53
CA ALA A 86 -8.00 0.23 -3.29
C ALA A 86 -7.73 -1.00 -2.40
N LEU A 87 -6.96 -0.82 -1.31
CA LEU A 87 -6.70 -1.90 -0.36
C LEU A 87 -7.95 -2.25 0.48
N ARG A 88 -8.75 -1.25 0.87
CA ARG A 88 -10.00 -1.46 1.62
C ARG A 88 -11.04 -2.21 0.80
N ASP A 89 -11.15 -1.90 -0.49
CA ASP A 89 -12.06 -2.58 -1.42
C ASP A 89 -11.75 -4.08 -1.50
N THR A 90 -10.50 -4.47 -1.25
CA THR A 90 -10.01 -5.85 -1.27
C THR A 90 -10.06 -6.56 0.09
N LYS A 91 -10.93 -6.10 1.01
CA LYS A 91 -11.15 -6.69 2.35
C LYS A 91 -9.91 -6.71 3.27
N ILE A 92 -8.89 -5.91 2.98
CA ILE A 92 -7.73 -5.73 3.87
C ILE A 92 -8.09 -4.68 4.92
N LYS A 93 -7.88 -5.00 6.20
CA LYS A 93 -8.13 -4.09 7.32
C LYS A 93 -6.90 -3.19 7.51
N ILE A 94 -7.12 -1.86 7.45
CA ILE A 94 -6.12 -0.79 7.49
C ILE A 94 -6.55 0.35 8.40
#